data_AF-A0AA36HSZ3-F1
#
_entry.id   AF-A0AA36HSZ3-F1
#
_cell.length_a   1.000
_cell.length_b   1.000
_cell.length_c   1.000
_cell.angle_alpha   90.00
_cell.angle_beta   90.00
_cell.angle_gamma   90.00
#
_symmetry.space_group_name_H-M   'P 1'
#
loop_
_entity.id
_entity.type
_entity.pdbx_description
1 polymer ?
#
loop_
_entity_poly.entity_id
_entity_poly.type
_entity_poly.pdbx_seq_one_letter_code
_entity_poly.pdbx_strand_id
1 'polypeptide(L)'
;MWQKQQVEEGVKLEMAVLASYLEIYQEKMFDLLVSTRTDLQVRLHPTLGPHVPGLIQSPVTNSKEVNELLDFGAKNRAVGATSMNANSSRSHAIFTLDIRLSYSGSKGKDLQSRIHFVDLAGSEKQKKTHASGERLQEGIAINQSLSSLSRVIQALAGTSGIQPVFRESKLTLLLKEALSGNSRTVLLACISPARSNHDESVSTLEFAARCKLIKTHAKKNEQDKKVLIETLAKEKEDVEGRLEAERQQKLLLQQELEREREEVREKQEFARSVQEEKQRIEEMLRKLQDEQENQKGKDEAQKGELERIQQKKAEEESERMKLQAELLQLRRKEEEERQRLEAERASEERNRKLLQEALTESEKRERDLKNKAEGLENLKDSFQADMEKKAQEHKMQRDNHLKKLGIAGLEAFEDSSTTPYLVNMNPDKSLEGCLMIYLPLGETRIGADFEKCNVCLTGVEVAKEVCVITREKEKEGTEEPEKMQVERLGDALVRVNGCQVEGSSDLESGDRLAIGRAHIFRVVIPGSSSEETVESNFEKAMKELQDKSQVDPRWRGAVDEAVMIVKRDKGTEEARLSGCLSYSGEHRIFA
;
A
#
# COMPACT_ATOMS: atom_id res chain seq x y z
N MET A 1 -3.50 -4.89 -25.69
CA MET A 1 -3.83 -4.53 -24.30
C MET A 1 -4.54 -3.18 -24.25
N TRP A 2 -3.87 -2.09 -24.66
CA TRP A 2 -4.40 -0.71 -24.66
C TRP A 2 -5.74 -0.45 -25.38
N GLN A 3 -6.15 -1.29 -26.34
CA GLN A 3 -7.37 -1.08 -27.15
C GLN A 3 -8.66 -1.69 -26.56
N LYS A 4 -8.64 -2.27 -25.35
CA LYS A 4 -9.85 -2.75 -24.65
C LYS A 4 -10.28 -1.79 -23.53
N GLN A 5 -10.58 -0.54 -23.88
CA GLN A 5 -11.58 0.22 -23.13
C GLN A 5 -12.98 -0.22 -23.61
N GLN A 6 -13.49 -1.32 -23.07
CA GLN A 6 -14.93 -1.57 -23.11
C GLN A 6 -15.57 -0.62 -22.11
N VAL A 7 -16.20 0.43 -22.64
CA VAL A 7 -17.05 1.33 -21.86
C VAL A 7 -18.41 0.67 -21.75
N GLU A 8 -18.56 -0.19 -20.74
CA GLU A 8 -19.87 -0.67 -20.31
C GLU A 8 -20.49 0.39 -19.39
N GLU A 9 -21.62 0.92 -19.82
CA GLU A 9 -22.66 1.56 -19.00
C GLU A 9 -22.19 2.53 -17.90
N GLY A 10 -21.65 3.68 -18.29
CA GLY A 10 -21.47 4.84 -17.40
C GLY A 10 -20.34 4.74 -16.36
N VAL A 11 -19.80 3.53 -16.11
CA VAL A 11 -18.63 3.34 -15.26
C VAL A 11 -17.37 3.52 -16.11
N LYS A 12 -16.73 4.69 -16.01
CA LYS A 12 -15.44 4.96 -16.61
C LYS A 12 -14.39 4.08 -15.93
N LEU A 13 -13.83 3.14 -16.68
CA LEU A 13 -12.69 2.34 -16.24
C LEU A 13 -11.40 3.16 -16.44
N GLU A 14 -10.82 3.64 -15.35
CA GLU A 14 -9.54 4.35 -15.37
C GLU A 14 -8.40 3.37 -15.21
N MET A 15 -7.67 3.14 -16.30
CA MET A 15 -6.47 2.29 -16.30
C MET A 15 -5.22 3.16 -16.16
N ALA A 16 -4.47 2.94 -15.08
CA ALA A 16 -3.11 3.42 -14.93
C ALA A 16 -2.14 2.25 -15.10
N VAL A 17 -1.06 2.44 -15.86
CA VAL A 17 0.00 1.44 -16.01
C VAL A 17 1.32 2.09 -15.64
N LEU A 18 2.04 1.47 -14.73
CA LEU A 18 3.39 1.88 -14.32
C LEU A 18 4.39 0.80 -14.75
N ALA A 19 5.48 1.21 -15.37
CA ALA A 19 6.58 0.36 -15.77
C ALA A 19 7.79 0.57 -14.84
N SER A 20 8.46 -0.51 -14.45
CA SER A 20 9.76 -0.46 -13.77
C SER A 20 10.70 -1.51 -14.34
N TYR A 21 12.01 -1.23 -14.33
CA TYR A 21 13.01 -2.13 -14.91
C TYR A 21 14.21 -2.28 -13.98
N LEU A 22 14.44 -3.48 -13.47
CA LEU A 22 15.44 -3.78 -12.46
C LEU A 22 16.49 -4.75 -13.00
N GLU A 23 17.77 -4.49 -12.75
CA GLU A 23 18.86 -5.44 -12.92
C GLU A 23 19.30 -6.02 -11.57
N ILE A 24 19.54 -7.33 -11.50
CA ILE A 24 20.23 -7.99 -10.37
C ILE A 24 21.57 -8.52 -10.88
N TYR A 25 22.67 -7.99 -10.34
CA TYR A 25 24.03 -8.39 -10.68
C TYR A 25 24.89 -8.51 -9.41
N GLN A 26 25.53 -9.67 -9.19
CA GLN A 26 26.32 -9.98 -7.99
C GLN A 26 25.57 -9.67 -6.67
N GLU A 27 24.30 -10.07 -6.56
CA GLU A 27 23.40 -9.73 -5.44
C GLU A 27 23.27 -8.22 -5.12
N LYS A 28 23.63 -7.36 -6.07
CA LYS A 28 23.30 -5.92 -6.07
C LYS A 28 22.16 -5.66 -7.05
N MET A 29 21.30 -4.71 -6.72
CA MET A 29 20.11 -4.36 -7.49
C MET A 29 20.23 -2.94 -8.03
N PHE A 30 20.03 -2.76 -9.33
CA PHE A 30 20.17 -1.48 -9.99
C PHE A 30 18.90 -1.18 -10.79
N ASP A 31 18.38 0.03 -10.66
CA ASP A 31 17.31 0.51 -11.51
C ASP A 31 17.87 0.84 -12.90
N LEU A 32 17.30 0.23 -13.94
CA LEU A 32 17.69 0.43 -15.33
C LEU A 32 17.02 1.65 -15.97
N LEU A 33 16.03 2.25 -15.31
CA LEU A 33 15.35 3.48 -15.74
C LEU A 33 16.05 4.77 -15.26
N VAL A 34 17.20 4.64 -14.59
CA VAL A 34 18.12 5.74 -14.25
C VAL A 34 19.54 5.49 -14.77
N SER A 35 20.30 6.56 -15.00
CA SER A 35 21.72 6.50 -15.35
C SER A 35 22.63 6.21 -14.15
N THR A 36 22.16 6.46 -12.92
CA THR A 36 22.91 6.32 -11.66
C THR A 36 22.82 4.90 -11.10
N ARG A 37 23.96 4.21 -10.96
CA ARG A 37 24.00 2.83 -10.42
C ARG A 37 24.14 2.76 -8.90
N THR A 38 23.07 3.08 -8.17
CA THR A 38 22.94 2.84 -6.73
C THR A 38 22.42 1.44 -6.42
N ASP A 39 22.99 0.74 -5.43
CA ASP A 39 22.50 -0.59 -5.00
C ASP A 39 21.22 -0.46 -4.14
N LEU A 40 20.10 -0.85 -4.72
CA LEU A 40 18.80 -0.91 -4.06
C LEU A 40 18.70 -2.14 -3.14
N GLN A 41 17.84 -2.05 -2.13
CA GLN A 41 17.57 -3.15 -1.20
C GLN A 41 16.13 -3.62 -1.30
N VAL A 42 15.92 -4.93 -1.20
CA VAL A 42 14.58 -5.54 -1.23
C VAL A 42 14.05 -5.62 0.19
N ARG A 43 12.79 -5.21 0.38
CA ARG A 43 12.08 -5.27 1.66
C ARG A 43 10.85 -6.16 1.52
N LEU A 44 10.48 -6.82 2.61
CA LEU A 44 9.23 -7.59 2.72
C LEU A 44 8.20 -6.75 3.46
N HIS A 45 7.11 -6.37 2.79
CA HIS A 45 5.90 -5.88 3.44
C HIS A 45 5.03 -7.09 3.84
N PRO A 46 4.37 -7.09 5.02
CA PRO A 46 3.41 -8.14 5.39
C PRO A 46 2.32 -8.33 4.32
N THR A 47 1.71 -7.22 3.91
CA THR A 47 0.53 -7.12 3.03
C THR A 47 0.89 -7.01 1.53
N LEU A 48 1.87 -6.16 1.16
CA LEU A 48 2.28 -5.95 -0.25
C LEU A 48 3.32 -6.96 -0.76
N GLY A 49 3.89 -7.80 0.11
CA GLY A 49 4.94 -8.75 -0.25
C GLY A 49 6.30 -8.10 -0.53
N PRO A 50 7.16 -8.75 -1.34
CA PRO A 50 8.48 -8.22 -1.71
C PRO A 50 8.37 -6.95 -2.57
N HIS A 51 9.08 -5.89 -2.18
CA HIS A 51 9.19 -4.65 -2.94
C HIS A 51 10.60 -4.06 -2.84
N VAL A 52 10.93 -3.11 -3.71
CA VAL A 52 12.24 -2.44 -3.77
C VAL A 52 12.04 -0.93 -3.60
N PRO A 53 12.20 -0.36 -2.39
CA PRO A 53 12.14 1.08 -2.20
C PRO A 53 13.19 1.79 -3.06
N GLY A 54 12.80 2.90 -3.69
CA GLY A 54 13.67 3.68 -4.58
C GLY A 54 13.77 3.18 -6.02
N LEU A 55 13.10 2.07 -6.39
CA LEU A 55 12.92 1.66 -7.78
C LEU A 55 11.88 2.57 -8.46
N ILE A 56 12.23 3.21 -9.57
CA ILE A 56 11.34 4.10 -10.31
C ILE A 56 10.18 3.31 -10.93
N GLN A 57 8.98 3.86 -10.77
CA GLN A 57 7.76 3.44 -11.46
C GLN A 57 7.37 4.53 -12.47
N SER A 58 7.76 4.35 -13.73
CA SER A 58 7.48 5.30 -14.80
C SER A 58 6.06 5.09 -15.35
N PRO A 59 5.19 6.12 -15.39
CA PRO A 59 3.86 5.99 -15.97
C PRO A 59 3.95 5.82 -17.49
N VAL A 60 3.17 4.89 -18.03
CA VAL A 60 3.06 4.63 -19.47
C VAL A 60 1.59 4.63 -19.90
N THR A 61 1.32 5.12 -21.10
CA THR A 61 -0.02 5.32 -21.68
C THR A 61 -0.23 4.51 -22.97
N ASN A 62 0.84 3.99 -23.56
CA ASN A 62 0.81 3.24 -24.81
C ASN A 62 2.01 2.29 -24.94
N SER A 63 2.01 1.43 -25.96
CA SER A 63 3.08 0.46 -26.21
C SER A 63 4.39 1.07 -26.72
N LYS A 64 4.38 2.30 -27.26
CA LYS A 64 5.59 2.97 -27.74
C LYS A 64 6.45 3.41 -26.55
N GLU A 65 5.85 4.03 -25.54
CA GLU A 65 6.52 4.39 -24.28
C GLU A 65 7.09 3.15 -23.56
N VAL A 66 6.36 2.03 -23.54
CA VAL A 66 6.87 0.75 -23.00
C VAL A 66 8.13 0.29 -23.74
N ASN A 67 8.14 0.35 -25.08
CA ASN A 67 9.32 -0.01 -25.88
C ASN A 67 10.48 0.97 -25.65
N GLU A 68 10.21 2.27 -25.51
CA GLU A 68 11.23 3.29 -25.22
C GLU A 68 11.91 3.05 -23.86
N LEU A 69 11.15 2.64 -22.83
CA LEU A 69 11.71 2.24 -21.53
C LEU A 69 12.51 0.94 -21.59
N LEU A 70 12.06 -0.04 -22.39
CA LEU A 70 12.81 -1.29 -22.63
C LEU A 70 14.15 -1.01 -23.33
N ASP A 71 14.15 -0.18 -24.38
CA ASP A 71 15.35 0.23 -25.11
C ASP A 71 16.30 1.05 -24.24
N PHE A 72 15.78 1.94 -23.40
CA PHE A 72 16.58 2.73 -22.46
C PHE A 72 17.24 1.83 -21.40
N GLY A 73 16.49 0.95 -20.77
CA GLY A 73 17.04 0.02 -19.77
C GLY A 73 18.00 -1.01 -20.37
N ALA A 74 17.75 -1.48 -21.60
CA ALA A 74 18.68 -2.34 -22.33
C ALA A 74 20.01 -1.63 -22.62
N LYS A 75 19.99 -0.35 -23.00
CA LYS A 75 21.20 0.48 -23.13
C LYS A 75 21.94 0.62 -21.81
N ASN A 76 21.25 0.90 -20.71
CA ASN A 76 21.88 1.03 -19.39
C ASN A 76 22.49 -0.30 -18.88
N ARG A 77 21.84 -1.45 -19.14
CA ARG A 77 22.39 -2.78 -18.89
C ARG A 77 23.65 -3.03 -19.74
N ALA A 78 23.65 -2.63 -21.02
CA ALA A 78 24.79 -2.76 -21.92
C ALA A 78 25.98 -1.84 -21.53
N VAL A 79 25.72 -0.58 -21.12
CA VAL A 79 26.77 0.33 -20.63
C VAL A 79 27.42 -0.22 -19.37
N GLY A 80 26.63 -0.78 -18.45
CA GLY A 80 27.13 -1.50 -17.27
C GLY A 80 28.06 -2.67 -17.62
N ALA A 81 27.78 -3.38 -18.72
CA ALA A 81 28.65 -4.42 -19.25
C ALA A 81 29.95 -3.86 -19.86
N THR A 82 29.89 -2.82 -20.71
CA THR A 82 31.09 -2.31 -21.38
C THR A 82 32.19 -1.81 -20.44
N SER A 83 31.84 -1.38 -19.23
CA SER A 83 32.81 -0.97 -18.21
C SER A 83 33.53 -2.14 -17.53
N MET A 84 32.98 -3.36 -17.53
CA MET A 84 33.57 -4.56 -16.91
C MET A 84 33.12 -5.89 -17.59
N ASN A 85 33.63 -6.17 -18.80
CA ASN A 85 33.43 -7.43 -19.56
C ASN A 85 31.98 -7.75 -19.98
N ALA A 86 31.79 -8.76 -20.83
CA ALA A 86 30.49 -9.15 -21.38
C ALA A 86 29.52 -9.66 -20.29
N ASN A 87 28.72 -8.73 -19.73
CA ASN A 87 28.01 -8.93 -18.47
C ASN A 87 26.51 -9.29 -18.61
N SER A 88 25.92 -9.18 -19.81
CA SER A 88 24.48 -9.40 -20.00
C SER A 88 24.03 -10.83 -19.72
N SER A 89 24.87 -11.85 -19.93
CA SER A 89 24.58 -13.23 -19.54
C SER A 89 24.75 -13.51 -18.04
N ARG A 90 25.28 -12.55 -17.26
CA ARG A 90 25.63 -12.70 -15.84
C ARG A 90 24.72 -11.90 -14.90
N SER A 91 23.84 -11.05 -15.43
CA SER A 91 22.82 -10.33 -14.67
C SER A 91 21.41 -10.78 -15.03
N HIS A 92 20.53 -10.78 -14.03
CA HIS A 92 19.08 -10.97 -14.24
C HIS A 92 18.45 -9.61 -14.53
N ALA A 93 17.42 -9.58 -15.37
CA ALA A 93 16.64 -8.38 -15.61
C ALA A 93 15.16 -8.66 -15.37
N ILE A 94 14.49 -7.78 -14.62
CA ILE A 94 13.08 -7.88 -14.26
C ILE A 94 12.38 -6.61 -14.74
N PHE A 95 11.63 -6.71 -15.83
CA PHE A 95 10.72 -5.65 -16.28
C PHE A 95 9.33 -5.92 -15.71
N THR A 96 8.75 -4.93 -15.02
CA THR A 96 7.45 -5.06 -14.36
C THR A 96 6.46 -4.04 -14.90
N LEU A 97 5.27 -4.50 -15.25
CA LEU A 97 4.10 -3.66 -15.48
C LEU A 97 3.14 -3.79 -14.29
N ASP A 98 2.94 -2.72 -13.54
CA ASP A 98 1.91 -2.60 -12.50
C ASP A 98 0.68 -1.92 -13.13
N ILE A 99 -0.35 -2.72 -13.40
CA ILE A 99 -1.61 -2.30 -14.01
C ILE A 99 -2.63 -2.11 -12.90
N ARG A 100 -3.13 -0.88 -12.76
CA ARG A 100 -4.17 -0.50 -11.80
C ARG A 100 -5.42 -0.11 -12.58
N LEU A 101 -6.55 -0.70 -12.22
CA LEU A 101 -7.87 -0.36 -12.75
C LEU A 101 -8.70 0.24 -11.62
N SER A 102 -8.96 1.54 -11.68
CA SER A 102 -9.92 2.21 -10.81
C SER A 102 -11.27 2.26 -11.52
N TYR A 103 -12.35 1.88 -10.82
CA TYR A 103 -13.71 2.04 -11.35
C TYR A 103 -14.26 3.39 -10.91
N SER A 104 -14.79 4.16 -11.86
CA SER A 104 -15.37 5.47 -11.55
C SER A 104 -16.76 5.30 -10.89
N GLY A 105 -16.81 5.23 -9.57
CA GLY A 105 -18.07 5.18 -8.81
C GLY A 105 -18.02 4.31 -7.56
N SER A 106 -19.00 4.48 -6.66
CA SER A 106 -19.02 3.87 -5.32
C SER A 106 -19.26 2.35 -5.27
N LYS A 107 -19.38 1.66 -6.42
CA LYS A 107 -19.78 0.24 -6.51
C LYS A 107 -18.71 -0.70 -7.10
N GLY A 108 -17.50 -0.23 -7.38
CA GLY A 108 -16.39 -1.07 -7.88
C GLY A 108 -15.22 -1.12 -6.91
N LYS A 109 -14.59 -2.31 -6.76
CA LYS A 109 -13.29 -2.43 -6.08
C LYS A 109 -12.17 -2.17 -7.08
N ASP A 110 -11.15 -1.42 -6.69
CA ASP A 110 -9.97 -1.21 -7.53
C ASP A 110 -9.24 -2.54 -7.74
N LEU A 111 -8.76 -2.78 -8.97
CA LEU A 111 -8.02 -4.01 -9.31
C LEU A 111 -6.56 -3.68 -9.56
N GLN A 112 -5.68 -4.55 -9.05
CA GLN A 112 -4.25 -4.45 -9.30
C GLN A 112 -3.70 -5.73 -9.92
N SER A 113 -2.89 -5.61 -10.97
CA SER A 113 -2.22 -6.73 -11.60
C SER A 113 -0.77 -6.35 -11.90
N ARG A 114 0.18 -7.07 -11.29
CA ARG A 114 1.60 -6.95 -11.59
C ARG A 114 1.99 -8.07 -12.56
N ILE A 115 2.52 -7.69 -13.72
CA ILE A 115 3.09 -8.62 -14.71
C ILE A 115 4.61 -8.46 -14.66
N HIS A 116 5.32 -9.54 -14.35
CA HIS A 116 6.78 -9.56 -14.29
C HIS A 116 7.33 -10.36 -15.49
N PHE A 117 8.14 -9.69 -16.32
CA PHE A 117 8.97 -10.33 -17.33
C PHE A 117 10.37 -10.48 -16.76
N VAL A 118 10.81 -11.73 -16.58
CA VAL A 118 12.05 -12.08 -15.90
C VAL A 118 13.00 -12.76 -16.89
N ASP A 119 14.03 -12.04 -17.28
CA ASP A 119 15.19 -12.56 -18.02
C ASP A 119 16.24 -13.00 -17.01
N LEU A 120 16.47 -14.31 -16.90
CA LEU A 120 17.43 -14.86 -15.95
C LEU A 120 18.84 -14.87 -16.53
N ALA A 121 19.84 -14.70 -15.67
CA ALA A 121 21.23 -14.98 -16.02
C ALA A 121 21.40 -16.42 -16.55
N GLY A 122 22.44 -16.63 -17.34
CA GLY A 122 22.75 -17.91 -17.98
C GLY A 122 22.82 -19.07 -16.98
N SER A 123 22.15 -20.18 -17.31
CA SER A 123 22.11 -21.38 -16.47
C SER A 123 23.33 -22.28 -16.64
N GLU A 124 24.23 -21.95 -17.57
CA GLU A 124 25.41 -22.76 -17.89
C GLU A 124 26.37 -22.87 -16.70
N LYS A 125 26.87 -24.08 -16.46
CA LYS A 125 27.85 -24.29 -15.39
C LYS A 125 29.17 -23.67 -15.81
N GLN A 126 29.70 -22.76 -14.99
CA GLN A 126 31.07 -22.27 -15.15
C GLN A 126 32.07 -23.44 -14.97
N LYS A 127 32.42 -24.09 -16.09
CA LYS A 127 33.41 -25.18 -16.13
C LYS A 127 34.75 -24.64 -15.64
N LYS A 128 35.13 -25.03 -14.41
CA LYS A 128 36.43 -24.82 -13.73
C LYS A 128 37.40 -23.93 -14.51
N THR A 129 37.14 -22.63 -14.51
CA THR A 129 38.14 -21.66 -14.96
C THR A 129 39.27 -21.69 -13.94
N HIS A 130 40.53 -21.70 -14.39
CA HIS A 130 41.68 -21.46 -13.52
C HIS A 130 41.78 -19.97 -13.12
N ALA A 131 40.64 -19.35 -12.81
CA ALA A 131 40.52 -17.97 -12.40
C ALA A 131 40.77 -17.88 -10.89
N SER A 132 41.86 -17.22 -10.52
CA SER A 132 42.19 -16.88 -9.14
C SER A 132 41.68 -15.46 -8.78
N GLY A 133 41.37 -15.23 -7.51
CA GLY A 133 40.99 -13.90 -7.00
C GLY A 133 39.55 -13.48 -7.32
N GLU A 134 39.35 -12.20 -7.61
CA GLU A 134 38.03 -11.56 -7.75
C GLU A 134 37.10 -12.26 -8.76
N ARG A 135 37.65 -12.75 -9.88
CA ARG A 135 36.88 -13.48 -10.90
C ARG A 135 36.25 -14.78 -10.39
N LEU A 136 36.81 -15.40 -9.37
CA LEU A 136 36.23 -16.58 -8.72
C LEU A 136 35.10 -16.18 -7.76
N GLN A 137 35.28 -15.09 -7.00
CA GLN A 137 34.22 -14.54 -6.13
C GLN A 137 33.03 -14.03 -6.95
N GLU A 138 33.29 -13.36 -8.08
CA GLU A 138 32.28 -13.01 -9.09
C GLU A 138 31.51 -14.25 -9.57
N GLY A 139 32.23 -15.30 -9.98
CA GLY A 139 31.62 -16.55 -10.45
C GLY A 139 30.75 -17.25 -9.40
N ILE A 140 31.14 -17.19 -8.13
CA ILE A 140 30.36 -17.70 -6.99
C ILE A 140 29.11 -16.83 -6.77
N ALA A 141 29.26 -15.50 -6.73
CA ALA A 141 28.17 -14.56 -6.47
C ALA A 141 27.09 -14.54 -7.57
N ILE A 142 27.48 -14.67 -8.85
CA ILE A 142 26.51 -14.80 -9.96
C ILE A 142 25.67 -16.07 -9.78
N ASN A 143 26.32 -17.21 -9.55
CA ASN A 143 25.66 -18.51 -9.42
C ASN A 143 24.87 -18.68 -8.12
N GLN A 144 25.09 -17.85 -7.10
CA GLN A 144 24.30 -17.85 -5.85
C GLN A 144 22.81 -17.72 -6.15
N SER A 145 22.42 -16.73 -6.95
CA SER A 145 21.02 -16.46 -7.33
C SER A 145 20.30 -17.69 -7.94
N LEU A 146 20.90 -18.32 -8.96
CA LEU A 146 20.36 -19.49 -9.66
C LEU A 146 20.43 -20.78 -8.82
N SER A 147 21.45 -20.92 -7.97
CA SER A 147 21.58 -22.06 -7.05
C SER A 147 20.52 -22.01 -5.96
N SER A 148 20.29 -20.83 -5.37
CA SER A 148 19.20 -20.58 -4.41
C SER A 148 17.84 -20.81 -5.05
N LEU A 149 17.62 -20.32 -6.29
CA LEU A 149 16.39 -20.58 -7.04
C LEU A 149 16.16 -22.08 -7.27
N SER A 150 17.19 -22.81 -7.67
CA SER A 150 17.14 -24.27 -7.88
C SER A 150 16.82 -25.03 -6.58
N ARG A 151 17.33 -24.59 -5.43
CA ARG A 151 17.03 -25.17 -4.11
C ARG A 151 15.59 -24.87 -3.67
N VAL A 152 15.13 -23.64 -3.86
CA VAL A 152 13.72 -23.23 -3.60
C VAL A 152 12.75 -24.07 -4.42
N ILE A 153 13.05 -24.31 -5.70
CA ILE A 153 12.23 -25.15 -6.58
C ILE A 153 12.20 -26.61 -6.12
N GLN A 154 13.32 -27.19 -5.71
CA GLN A 154 13.37 -28.56 -5.18
C GLN A 154 12.58 -28.73 -3.88
N ALA A 155 12.60 -27.72 -3.00
CA ALA A 155 11.77 -27.67 -1.79
C ALA A 155 10.27 -27.58 -2.12
N LEU A 156 9.88 -26.65 -3.00
CA LEU A 156 8.49 -26.44 -3.40
C LEU A 156 7.89 -27.62 -4.20
N ALA A 157 8.71 -28.32 -4.98
CA ALA A 157 8.32 -29.54 -5.68
C ALA A 157 8.09 -30.74 -4.75
N GLY A 158 8.28 -30.60 -3.43
CA GLY A 158 8.13 -31.66 -2.43
C GLY A 158 9.23 -32.72 -2.44
N THR A 159 10.25 -32.57 -3.29
CA THR A 159 11.28 -33.60 -3.52
C THR A 159 12.32 -33.75 -2.39
N SER A 160 12.41 -32.79 -1.46
CA SER A 160 13.42 -32.79 -0.39
C SER A 160 12.88 -32.85 1.04
N GLY A 161 11.57 -32.61 1.26
CA GLY A 161 10.99 -32.49 2.60
C GLY A 161 11.45 -31.27 3.42
N ILE A 162 12.24 -30.36 2.82
CA ILE A 162 12.81 -29.17 3.47
C ILE A 162 11.96 -27.94 3.14
N GLN A 163 11.78 -27.04 4.11
CA GLN A 163 11.09 -25.76 3.90
C GLN A 163 11.86 -24.84 2.92
N PRO A 164 11.19 -24.18 1.95
CA PRO A 164 11.85 -23.34 0.95
C PRO A 164 12.43 -22.06 1.54
N VAL A 165 13.74 -21.83 1.32
CA VAL A 165 14.48 -20.67 1.87
C VAL A 165 14.66 -19.58 0.82
N PHE A 166 13.71 -18.63 0.77
CA PHE A 166 13.75 -17.53 -0.21
C PHE A 166 14.76 -16.41 0.09
N ARG A 167 15.35 -16.39 1.29
CA ARG A 167 16.18 -15.27 1.79
C ARG A 167 17.65 -15.30 1.34
N GLU A 168 18.08 -16.37 0.66
CA GLU A 168 19.48 -16.59 0.28
C GLU A 168 19.92 -15.85 -1.01
N SER A 169 18.97 -15.29 -1.75
CA SER A 169 19.26 -14.34 -2.83
C SER A 169 18.14 -13.29 -2.96
N LYS A 170 18.49 -12.09 -3.42
CA LYS A 170 17.54 -11.02 -3.74
C LYS A 170 16.56 -11.48 -4.83
N LEU A 171 17.02 -12.28 -5.80
CA LEU A 171 16.20 -12.89 -6.84
C LEU A 171 15.10 -13.79 -6.25
N THR A 172 15.45 -14.78 -5.41
CA THR A 172 14.45 -15.67 -4.81
C THR A 172 13.50 -14.91 -3.88
N LEU A 173 13.95 -13.83 -3.25
CA LEU A 173 13.09 -13.02 -2.40
C LEU A 173 12.03 -12.27 -3.20
N LEU A 174 12.40 -11.68 -4.34
CA LEU A 174 11.48 -11.02 -5.28
C LEU A 174 10.53 -12.03 -5.94
N LEU A 175 11.03 -13.19 -6.37
CA LEU A 175 10.23 -14.24 -7.00
C LEU A 175 9.41 -15.10 -6.02
N LYS A 176 9.43 -14.80 -4.71
CA LYS A 176 8.71 -15.58 -3.68
C LYS A 176 7.22 -15.74 -4.02
N GLU A 177 6.57 -14.65 -4.44
CA GLU A 177 5.15 -14.64 -4.79
C GLU A 177 4.86 -15.40 -6.09
N ALA A 178 5.77 -15.33 -7.07
CA ALA A 178 5.71 -16.12 -8.29
C ALA A 178 5.85 -17.63 -8.03
N LEU A 179 6.70 -18.02 -7.09
CA LEU A 179 7.00 -19.45 -6.85
C LEU A 179 6.08 -20.12 -5.83
N SER A 180 5.47 -19.38 -4.90
CA SER A 180 4.70 -19.97 -3.79
C SER A 180 3.47 -19.16 -3.34
N GLY A 181 3.12 -18.08 -4.05
CA GLY A 181 2.12 -17.13 -3.62
C GLY A 181 0.99 -16.90 -4.62
N ASN A 182 0.51 -15.66 -4.64
CA ASN A 182 -0.56 -15.21 -5.50
C ASN A 182 -0.02 -14.83 -6.89
N SER A 183 0.27 -15.83 -7.72
CA SER A 183 0.76 -15.58 -9.08
C SER A 183 0.33 -16.64 -10.08
N ARG A 184 0.15 -16.22 -11.33
CA ARG A 184 0.05 -17.09 -12.50
C ARG A 184 1.41 -17.08 -13.18
N THR A 185 2.19 -18.13 -12.96
CA THR A 185 3.60 -18.16 -13.35
C THR A 185 3.81 -19.10 -14.52
N VAL A 186 4.54 -18.61 -15.52
CA VAL A 186 4.91 -19.35 -16.73
C VAL A 186 6.43 -19.36 -16.82
N LEU A 187 7.01 -20.54 -17.01
CA LEU A 187 8.44 -20.70 -17.26
C LEU A 187 8.68 -20.98 -18.74
N LEU A 188 9.57 -20.21 -19.37
CA LEU A 188 10.05 -20.46 -20.73
C LEU A 188 11.44 -21.10 -20.65
N ALA A 189 11.51 -22.40 -20.97
CA ALA A 189 12.75 -23.17 -20.93
C ALA A 189 13.46 -23.13 -22.29
N CYS A 190 14.32 -22.13 -22.49
CA CYS A 190 15.09 -21.96 -23.71
C CYS A 190 16.24 -22.97 -23.78
N ILE A 191 16.23 -23.85 -24.79
CA ILE A 191 17.27 -24.88 -25.01
C ILE A 191 17.92 -24.73 -26.38
N SER A 192 19.14 -25.26 -26.51
CA SER A 192 19.87 -25.26 -27.77
C SER A 192 19.84 -26.66 -28.41
N PRO A 193 19.52 -26.80 -29.72
CA PRO A 193 19.57 -28.08 -30.42
C PRO A 193 21.00 -28.53 -30.78
N ALA A 194 22.02 -27.70 -30.51
CA ALA A 194 23.40 -28.02 -30.85
C ALA A 194 23.96 -29.12 -29.93
N ARG A 195 24.60 -30.14 -30.52
CA ARG A 195 25.20 -31.26 -29.77
C ARG A 195 26.21 -30.83 -28.70
N SER A 196 26.91 -29.71 -28.91
CA SER A 196 27.84 -29.12 -27.94
C SER A 196 27.17 -28.70 -26.61
N ASN A 197 25.87 -28.44 -26.65
CA ASN A 197 25.07 -27.89 -25.56
C ASN A 197 24.13 -28.94 -24.95
N HIS A 198 24.32 -30.23 -25.29
CA HIS A 198 23.48 -31.34 -24.84
C HIS A 198 23.25 -31.33 -23.32
N ASP A 199 24.32 -31.29 -22.53
CA ASP A 199 24.24 -31.44 -21.07
C ASP A 199 23.53 -30.26 -20.39
N GLU A 200 23.72 -29.04 -20.93
CA GLU A 200 23.01 -27.84 -20.45
C GLU A 200 21.54 -27.88 -20.86
N SER A 201 21.22 -28.30 -22.09
CA SER A 201 19.82 -28.50 -22.53
C SER A 201 19.08 -29.55 -21.69
N VAL A 202 19.74 -30.66 -21.32
CA VAL A 202 19.18 -31.66 -20.39
C VAL A 202 18.96 -31.05 -19.00
N SER A 203 19.96 -30.35 -18.45
CA SER A 203 19.87 -29.66 -17.16
C SER A 203 18.69 -28.66 -17.11
N THR A 204 18.48 -27.89 -18.18
CA THR A 204 17.36 -26.96 -18.34
C THR A 204 16.00 -27.67 -18.40
N LEU A 205 15.91 -28.82 -19.08
CA LEU A 205 14.69 -29.62 -19.13
C LEU A 205 14.35 -30.27 -17.78
N GLU A 206 15.34 -30.78 -17.05
CA GLU A 206 15.17 -31.32 -15.69
C GLU A 206 14.76 -30.24 -14.68
N PHE A 207 15.28 -29.02 -14.84
CA PHE A 207 14.82 -27.85 -14.07
C PHE A 207 13.35 -27.53 -14.37
N ALA A 208 12.98 -27.42 -15.65
CA ALA A 208 11.61 -27.15 -16.07
C ALA A 208 10.61 -28.24 -15.62
N ALA A 209 11.03 -29.51 -15.66
CA ALA A 209 10.22 -30.64 -15.17
C ALA A 209 9.93 -30.54 -13.66
N ARG A 210 10.88 -30.06 -12.84
CA ARG A 210 10.66 -29.78 -11.41
C ARG A 210 9.77 -28.57 -11.18
N CYS A 211 9.95 -27.50 -11.94
CA CYS A 211 9.09 -26.31 -11.87
C CYS A 211 7.61 -26.64 -12.13
N LYS A 212 7.32 -27.60 -13.03
CA LYS A 212 5.96 -28.08 -13.32
C LYS A 212 5.23 -28.71 -12.11
N LEU A 213 5.97 -29.15 -11.08
CA LEU A 213 5.38 -29.73 -9.87
C LEU A 213 4.92 -28.67 -8.86
N ILE A 214 5.37 -27.42 -9.01
CA ILE A 214 5.04 -26.32 -8.10
C ILE A 214 3.58 -25.89 -8.31
N LYS A 215 2.86 -25.67 -7.20
CA LYS A 215 1.49 -25.16 -7.19
C LYS A 215 1.46 -23.76 -6.59
N THR A 216 0.96 -22.79 -7.36
CA THR A 216 0.66 -21.43 -6.87
C THR A 216 -0.84 -21.26 -6.63
N HIS A 217 -1.23 -20.26 -5.84
CA HIS A 217 -2.63 -20.00 -5.49
C HIS A 217 -3.06 -18.60 -5.94
N ALA A 218 -3.21 -18.44 -7.25
CA ALA A 218 -3.62 -17.17 -7.87
C ALA A 218 -5.06 -16.77 -7.48
N LYS A 219 -5.22 -15.53 -7.04
CA LYS A 219 -6.47 -14.84 -6.68
C LYS A 219 -6.50 -13.46 -7.34
N LYS A 220 -7.69 -12.94 -7.63
CA LYS A 220 -7.87 -11.58 -8.14
C LYS A 220 -7.51 -10.59 -7.02
N ASN A 221 -6.59 -9.66 -7.26
CA ASN A 221 -6.30 -8.60 -6.29
C ASN A 221 -7.38 -7.53 -6.45
N GLU A 222 -8.35 -7.56 -5.54
CA GLU A 222 -9.36 -6.51 -5.39
C GLU A 222 -9.05 -5.73 -4.11
N GLN A 223 -8.88 -4.42 -4.21
CA GLN A 223 -8.70 -3.54 -3.07
C GLN A 223 -9.89 -2.58 -3.00
N ASP A 224 -10.62 -2.64 -1.88
CA ASP A 224 -11.41 -1.50 -1.45
C ASP A 224 -10.42 -0.51 -0.81
N LYS A 225 -10.33 0.69 -1.38
CA LYS A 225 -9.39 1.72 -0.89
C LYS A 225 -9.71 2.20 0.52
N LYS A 226 -10.98 2.19 0.95
CA LYS A 226 -11.35 2.53 2.32
C LYS A 226 -10.81 1.46 3.28
N VAL A 227 -11.09 0.20 2.99
CA VAL A 227 -10.60 -0.95 3.77
C VAL A 227 -9.06 -0.97 3.80
N LEU A 228 -8.39 -0.62 2.70
CA LEU A 228 -6.93 -0.52 2.68
C LEU A 228 -6.40 0.61 3.57
N ILE A 229 -6.99 1.81 3.52
CA ILE A 229 -6.61 2.95 4.37
C ILE A 229 -6.88 2.62 5.86
N GLU A 230 -8.02 2.01 6.18
CA GLU A 230 -8.37 1.54 7.52
C GLU A 230 -7.38 0.46 8.02
N THR A 231 -7.01 -0.49 7.16
CA THR A 231 -6.02 -1.53 7.49
C THR A 231 -4.63 -0.94 7.72
N LEU A 232 -4.19 0.01 6.88
CA LEU A 232 -2.90 0.69 7.04
C LEU A 232 -2.87 1.57 8.29
N ALA A 233 -3.97 2.27 8.62
CA ALA A 233 -4.10 3.04 9.85
C ALA A 233 -3.98 2.14 11.09
N LYS A 234 -4.63 0.98 11.08
CA LYS A 234 -4.52 0.00 12.17
C LYS A 234 -3.13 -0.64 12.26
N GLU A 235 -2.53 -1.03 11.13
CA GLU A 235 -1.14 -1.52 11.12
C GLU A 235 -0.14 -0.47 11.64
N LYS A 236 -0.43 0.82 11.45
CA LYS A 236 0.37 1.93 12.01
C LYS A 236 0.20 2.02 13.53
N GLU A 237 -1.03 2.05 14.02
CA GLU A 237 -1.35 2.10 15.46
C GLU A 237 -0.67 0.94 16.24
N ASP A 238 -0.77 -0.29 15.72
CA ASP A 238 -0.10 -1.48 16.28
C ASP A 238 1.45 -1.33 16.32
N VAL A 239 2.04 -0.63 15.36
CA VAL A 239 3.50 -0.39 15.29
C VAL A 239 3.91 0.75 16.21
N GLU A 240 3.12 1.81 16.33
CA GLU A 240 3.35 2.93 17.23
C GLU A 240 3.26 2.48 18.70
N GLY A 241 2.26 1.66 19.06
CA GLY A 241 2.18 1.06 20.41
C GLY A 241 3.39 0.19 20.76
N ARG A 242 3.93 -0.55 19.79
CA ARG A 242 5.17 -1.34 19.97
C ARG A 242 6.42 -0.48 20.07
N LEU A 243 6.49 0.61 19.31
CA LEU A 243 7.59 1.58 19.39
C LEU A 243 7.65 2.23 20.78
N GLU A 244 6.50 2.58 21.33
CA GLU A 244 6.43 3.19 22.67
C GLU A 244 6.79 2.20 23.78
N ALA A 245 6.37 0.93 23.68
CA ALA A 245 6.80 -0.12 24.59
C ALA A 245 8.33 -0.35 24.56
N GLU A 246 8.95 -0.36 23.37
CA GLU A 246 10.41 -0.49 23.23
C GLU A 246 11.14 0.74 23.80
N ARG A 247 10.60 1.95 23.65
CA ARG A 247 11.15 3.17 24.29
C ARG A 247 11.10 3.12 25.81
N GLN A 248 10.02 2.63 26.39
CA GLN A 248 9.91 2.45 27.84
C GLN A 248 10.92 1.42 28.34
N GLN A 249 11.07 0.29 27.63
CA GLN A 249 12.10 -0.71 27.94
C GLN A 249 13.53 -0.13 27.85
N LYS A 250 13.82 0.66 26.81
CA LYS A 250 15.09 1.36 26.64
C LYS A 250 15.38 2.33 27.79
N LEU A 251 14.38 3.10 28.24
CA LEU A 251 14.52 4.04 29.35
C LEU A 251 14.87 3.31 30.66
N LEU A 252 14.21 2.18 30.94
CA LEU A 252 14.52 1.34 32.10
C LEU A 252 15.95 0.80 32.05
N LEU A 253 16.40 0.30 30.88
CA LEU A 253 17.78 -0.15 30.68
C LEU A 253 18.82 0.98 30.87
N GLN A 254 18.49 2.21 30.46
CA GLN A 254 19.35 3.38 30.69
C GLN A 254 19.45 3.73 32.18
N GLN A 255 18.32 3.75 32.90
CA GLN A 255 18.30 4.00 34.34
C GLN A 255 19.07 2.92 35.14
N GLU A 256 18.92 1.65 34.75
CA GLU A 256 19.66 0.54 35.39
C GLU A 256 21.17 0.65 35.16
N LEU A 257 21.59 1.01 33.94
CA LEU A 257 22.99 1.25 33.58
C LEU A 257 23.59 2.50 34.26
N GLU A 258 22.80 3.56 34.48
CA GLU A 258 23.23 4.74 35.24
C GLU A 258 23.41 4.41 36.72
N ARG A 259 22.46 3.70 37.33
CA ARG A 259 22.56 3.25 38.73
C ARG A 259 23.81 2.39 38.96
N GLU A 260 24.09 1.42 38.08
CA GLU A 260 25.28 0.58 38.19
C GLU A 260 26.59 1.41 38.05
N ARG A 261 26.58 2.48 37.24
CA ARG A 261 27.74 3.40 37.14
C ARG A 261 27.94 4.24 38.39
N GLU A 262 26.87 4.69 39.04
CA GLU A 262 26.95 5.42 40.32
C GLU A 262 27.47 4.50 41.44
N GLU A 263 26.91 3.28 41.58
CA GLU A 263 27.37 2.29 42.57
C GLU A 263 28.87 1.97 42.40
N VAL A 264 29.35 1.77 41.17
CA VAL A 264 30.79 1.55 40.89
C VAL A 264 31.63 2.79 41.23
N ARG A 265 31.11 3.99 41.00
CA ARG A 265 31.82 5.25 41.29
C ARG A 265 31.97 5.47 42.80
N GLU A 266 30.92 5.27 43.58
CA GLU A 266 30.96 5.39 45.05
C GLU A 266 32.00 4.43 45.65
N LYS A 267 32.03 3.17 45.19
CA LYS A 267 33.04 2.19 45.61
C LYS A 267 34.47 2.62 45.26
N GLN A 268 34.69 3.26 44.11
CA GLN A 268 36.01 3.78 43.72
C GLN A 268 36.44 4.99 44.56
N GLU A 269 35.52 5.91 44.87
CA GLU A 269 35.79 7.06 45.73
C GLU A 269 36.10 6.61 47.18
N PHE A 270 35.37 5.62 47.71
CA PHE A 270 35.66 5.00 49.01
C PHE A 270 37.04 4.34 49.05
N ALA A 271 37.36 3.46 48.09
CA ALA A 271 38.65 2.78 48.03
C ALA A 271 39.84 3.76 47.95
N ARG A 272 39.67 4.87 47.23
CA ARG A 272 40.66 5.94 47.16
C ARG A 272 40.89 6.61 48.52
N SER A 273 39.82 6.90 49.28
CA SER A 273 39.95 7.53 50.61
C SER A 273 40.75 6.68 51.60
N VAL A 274 40.56 5.35 51.58
CA VAL A 274 41.32 4.39 52.39
C VAL A 274 42.81 4.40 52.02
N GLN A 275 43.10 4.51 50.72
CA GLN A 275 44.47 4.55 50.22
C GLN A 275 45.20 5.86 50.55
N GLU A 276 44.51 7.00 50.53
CA GLU A 276 45.05 8.31 50.94
C GLU A 276 45.35 8.34 52.45
N GLU A 277 44.49 7.76 53.30
CA GLU A 277 44.74 7.69 54.75
C GLU A 277 45.90 6.76 55.10
N LYS A 278 46.03 5.61 54.40
CA LYS A 278 47.20 4.73 54.50
C LYS A 278 48.50 5.47 54.17
N GLN A 279 48.53 6.26 53.10
CA GLN A 279 49.73 7.03 52.73
C GLN A 279 50.14 8.04 53.80
N ARG A 280 49.18 8.72 54.44
CA ARG A 280 49.45 9.63 55.57
C ARG A 280 50.11 8.91 56.75
N ILE A 281 49.62 7.73 57.11
CA ILE A 281 50.17 6.92 58.21
C ILE A 281 51.58 6.41 57.86
N GLU A 282 51.81 6.00 56.61
CA GLU A 282 53.14 5.60 56.13
C GLU A 282 54.14 6.77 56.12
N GLU A 283 53.73 7.99 55.74
CA GLU A 283 54.57 9.20 55.88
C GLU A 283 54.85 9.57 57.34
N MET A 284 53.86 9.44 58.23
CA MET A 284 53.99 9.79 59.64
C MET A 284 54.98 8.84 60.35
N LEU A 285 54.88 7.53 60.06
CA LEU A 285 55.84 6.53 60.51
C LEU A 285 57.26 6.81 59.99
N ARG A 286 57.40 7.26 58.74
CA ARG A 286 58.72 7.61 58.17
C ARG A 286 59.35 8.80 58.89
N LYS A 287 58.58 9.87 59.15
CA LYS A 287 59.05 11.05 59.90
C LYS A 287 59.53 10.66 61.31
N LEU A 288 58.77 9.81 62.01
CA LEU A 288 59.15 9.28 63.32
C LEU A 288 60.45 8.45 63.28
N GLN A 289 60.73 7.73 62.19
CA GLN A 289 62.01 7.04 62.02
C GLN A 289 63.17 8.01 61.79
N ASP A 290 62.99 8.98 60.88
CA ASP A 290 64.00 10.01 60.59
C ASP A 290 64.32 10.85 61.86
N GLU A 291 63.31 11.13 62.70
CA GLU A 291 63.48 11.79 64.00
C GLU A 291 64.23 10.91 65.01
N GLN A 292 63.89 9.62 65.14
CA GLN A 292 64.62 8.69 66.02
C GLN A 292 66.10 8.54 65.62
N GLU A 293 66.43 8.51 64.34
CA GLU A 293 67.82 8.44 63.86
C GLU A 293 68.59 9.73 64.13
N ASN A 294 67.99 10.89 63.83
CA ASN A 294 68.58 12.19 64.15
C ASN A 294 68.75 12.41 65.67
N GLN A 295 67.82 11.92 66.49
CA GLN A 295 67.91 12.03 67.94
C GLN A 295 68.99 11.09 68.50
N LYS A 296 69.11 9.85 68.01
CA LYS A 296 70.26 8.96 68.33
C LYS A 296 71.60 9.65 68.05
N GLY A 297 71.77 10.27 66.89
CA GLY A 297 73.00 10.99 66.53
C GLY A 297 73.30 12.21 67.42
N LYS A 298 72.28 12.88 67.97
CA LYS A 298 72.44 13.98 68.94
C LYS A 298 72.77 13.46 70.35
N ASP A 299 72.12 12.39 70.78
CA ASP A 299 72.31 11.82 72.13
C ASP A 299 73.73 11.22 72.30
N GLU A 300 74.32 10.67 71.23
CA GLU A 300 75.72 10.23 71.22
C GLU A 300 76.71 11.39 71.43
N ALA A 301 76.32 12.63 71.10
CA ALA A 301 77.12 13.84 71.29
C ALA A 301 76.95 14.50 72.68
N GLN A 302 75.94 14.13 73.48
CA GLN A 302 75.65 14.73 74.79
C GLN A 302 75.57 13.69 75.92
N LYS A 303 76.75 13.22 76.35
CA LYS A 303 76.91 12.31 77.50
C LYS A 303 76.67 13.03 78.85
N GLY A 304 75.39 13.28 79.19
CA GLY A 304 75.00 14.02 80.40
C GLY A 304 73.60 13.76 80.97
N GLU A 305 72.52 13.99 80.22
CA GLU A 305 71.12 13.92 80.72
C GLU A 305 70.42 12.59 80.39
N LEU A 306 70.96 11.47 80.87
CA LEU A 306 70.56 10.11 80.44
C LEU A 306 69.06 9.78 80.67
N GLU A 307 68.48 10.18 81.81
CA GLU A 307 67.12 9.78 82.21
C GLU A 307 66.01 10.45 81.38
N ARG A 308 66.13 11.77 81.13
CA ARG A 308 65.16 12.50 80.29
C ARG A 308 65.12 11.99 78.85
N ILE A 309 66.29 11.60 78.32
CA ILE A 309 66.43 11.03 76.99
C ILE A 309 65.79 9.63 76.94
N GLN A 310 65.98 8.79 77.96
CA GLN A 310 65.32 7.49 78.05
C GLN A 310 63.79 7.61 78.13
N GLN A 311 63.29 8.58 78.90
CA GLN A 311 61.85 8.79 79.06
C GLN A 311 61.18 9.22 77.74
N LYS A 312 61.77 10.20 77.02
CA LYS A 312 61.29 10.58 75.68
C LYS A 312 61.36 9.45 74.66
N LYS A 313 62.45 8.68 74.63
CA LYS A 313 62.57 7.52 73.73
C LYS A 313 61.50 6.47 73.98
N ALA A 314 61.14 6.22 75.23
CA ALA A 314 60.05 5.30 75.57
C ALA A 314 58.68 5.82 75.13
N GLU A 315 58.44 7.14 75.17
CA GLU A 315 57.22 7.76 74.65
C GLU A 315 57.15 7.66 73.12
N GLU A 316 58.21 8.03 72.40
CA GLU A 316 58.33 7.92 70.94
C GLU A 316 58.21 6.46 70.45
N GLU A 317 58.82 5.51 71.16
CA GLU A 317 58.74 4.09 70.83
C GLU A 317 57.34 3.50 71.08
N SER A 318 56.65 3.99 72.13
CA SER A 318 55.24 3.68 72.41
C SER A 318 54.29 4.22 71.33
N GLU A 319 54.47 5.46 70.88
CA GLU A 319 53.70 6.01 69.75
C GLU A 319 53.98 5.25 68.46
N ARG A 320 55.25 4.98 68.15
CA ARG A 320 55.65 4.20 66.98
C ARG A 320 55.03 2.80 66.98
N MET A 321 54.98 2.11 68.13
CA MET A 321 54.29 0.81 68.25
C MET A 321 52.78 0.92 68.00
N LYS A 322 52.11 1.99 68.45
CA LYS A 322 50.67 2.22 68.19
C LYS A 322 50.42 2.41 66.69
N LEU A 323 51.12 3.34 66.03
CA LEU A 323 51.00 3.57 64.59
C LEU A 323 51.34 2.31 63.77
N GLN A 324 52.32 1.52 64.21
CA GLN A 324 52.71 0.29 63.54
C GLN A 324 51.65 -0.84 63.68
N ALA A 325 50.97 -0.91 64.83
CA ALA A 325 49.83 -1.81 65.01
C ALA A 325 48.59 -1.37 64.21
N GLU A 326 48.33 -0.06 64.15
CA GLU A 326 47.23 0.53 63.37
C GLU A 326 47.45 0.32 61.85
N LEU A 327 48.67 0.55 61.35
CA LEU A 327 49.05 0.23 59.97
C LEU A 327 48.87 -1.26 59.65
N LEU A 328 49.18 -2.17 60.59
CA LEU A 328 48.99 -3.62 60.37
C LEU A 328 47.51 -4.00 60.28
N GLN A 329 46.64 -3.36 61.08
CA GLN A 329 45.18 -3.55 60.98
C GLN A 329 44.63 -2.99 59.68
N LEU A 330 45.09 -1.80 59.26
CA LEU A 330 44.72 -1.19 57.98
C LEU A 330 45.14 -2.05 56.79
N ARG A 331 46.37 -2.58 56.77
CA ARG A 331 46.85 -3.46 55.69
C ARG A 331 46.04 -4.76 55.57
N ARG A 332 45.62 -5.37 56.69
CA ARG A 332 44.71 -6.53 56.65
C ARG A 332 43.34 -6.18 56.07
N LYS A 333 42.74 -5.08 56.53
CA LYS A 333 41.45 -4.60 55.99
C LYS A 333 41.53 -4.27 54.51
N GLU A 334 42.61 -3.61 54.08
CA GLU A 334 42.90 -3.29 52.67
C GLU A 334 43.01 -4.55 51.81
N GLU A 335 43.69 -5.60 52.29
CA GLU A 335 43.87 -6.84 51.52
C GLU A 335 42.58 -7.68 51.44
N GLU A 336 41.77 -7.70 52.50
CA GLU A 336 40.42 -8.31 52.50
C GLU A 336 39.43 -7.53 51.60
N GLU A 337 39.41 -6.20 51.68
CA GLU A 337 38.64 -5.31 50.79
C GLU A 337 39.06 -5.51 49.33
N ARG A 338 40.37 -5.55 49.06
CA ARG A 338 40.91 -5.69 47.70
C ARG A 338 40.47 -7.00 47.05
N GLN A 339 40.49 -8.12 47.77
CA GLN A 339 40.02 -9.40 47.25
C GLN A 339 38.51 -9.41 46.97
N ARG A 340 37.70 -8.76 47.83
CA ARG A 340 36.26 -8.56 47.57
C ARG A 340 36.03 -7.70 46.32
N LEU A 341 36.68 -6.56 46.23
CA LEU A 341 36.59 -5.63 45.09
C LEU A 341 37.03 -6.29 43.78
N GLU A 342 38.09 -7.10 43.76
CA GLU A 342 38.52 -7.81 42.54
C GLU A 342 37.50 -8.87 42.08
N ALA A 343 36.88 -9.59 43.01
CA ALA A 343 35.82 -10.55 42.69
C ALA A 343 34.52 -9.87 42.20
N GLU A 344 34.14 -8.76 42.83
CA GLU A 344 32.91 -8.03 42.50
C GLU A 344 33.03 -7.28 41.17
N ARG A 345 34.16 -6.61 40.91
CA ARG A 345 34.45 -5.89 39.64
C ARG A 345 34.27 -6.77 38.41
N ALA A 346 34.67 -8.04 38.46
CA ALA A 346 34.51 -8.97 37.35
C ALA A 346 33.04 -9.32 37.05
N SER A 347 32.17 -9.25 38.08
CA SER A 347 30.72 -9.42 37.95
C SER A 347 30.06 -8.14 37.46
N GLU A 348 30.39 -6.99 38.03
CA GLU A 348 29.92 -5.65 37.62
C GLU A 348 30.27 -5.37 36.16
N GLU A 349 31.51 -5.65 35.73
CA GLU A 349 31.92 -5.44 34.34
C GLU A 349 31.16 -6.34 33.36
N ARG A 350 30.83 -7.57 33.76
CA ARG A 350 30.00 -8.48 32.96
C ARG A 350 28.55 -7.97 32.86
N ASN A 351 27.96 -7.56 33.97
CA ASN A 351 26.58 -7.04 34.02
C ASN A 351 26.44 -5.77 33.18
N ARG A 352 27.32 -4.79 33.39
CA ARG A 352 27.42 -3.56 32.59
C ARG A 352 27.53 -3.84 31.10
N LYS A 353 28.33 -4.85 30.72
CA LYS A 353 28.47 -5.24 29.30
C LYS A 353 27.17 -5.82 28.74
N LEU A 354 26.48 -6.68 29.49
CA LEU A 354 25.18 -7.24 29.10
C LEU A 354 24.10 -6.15 28.96
N LEU A 355 24.04 -5.20 29.90
CA LEU A 355 23.15 -4.03 29.84
C LEU A 355 23.45 -3.16 28.62
N GLN A 356 24.73 -2.92 28.33
CA GLN A 356 25.14 -2.13 27.17
C GLN A 356 24.84 -2.84 25.84
N GLU A 357 25.02 -4.17 25.76
CA GLU A 357 24.60 -4.98 24.61
C GLU A 357 23.07 -4.92 24.42
N ALA A 358 22.29 -5.13 25.49
CA ALA A 358 20.83 -5.05 25.47
C ALA A 358 20.33 -3.65 25.04
N LEU A 359 20.97 -2.58 25.50
CA LEU A 359 20.66 -1.20 25.11
C LEU A 359 20.90 -0.98 23.61
N THR A 360 22.03 -1.43 23.06
CA THR A 360 22.31 -1.31 21.62
C THR A 360 21.34 -2.11 20.75
N GLU A 361 20.84 -3.25 21.25
CA GLU A 361 19.82 -4.02 20.54
C GLU A 361 18.45 -3.33 20.57
N SER A 362 18.08 -2.75 21.72
CA SER A 362 16.85 -1.95 21.87
C SER A 362 16.86 -0.70 20.99
N GLU A 363 17.97 0.04 20.92
CA GLU A 363 18.15 1.18 20.01
C GLU A 363 17.96 0.80 18.53
N LYS A 364 18.39 -0.40 18.15
CA LYS A 364 18.19 -0.91 16.79
C LYS A 364 16.72 -1.24 16.54
N ARG A 365 16.03 -1.90 17.49
CA ARG A 365 14.60 -2.19 17.40
C ARG A 365 13.75 -0.92 17.34
N GLU A 366 14.06 0.09 18.17
CA GLU A 366 13.42 1.41 18.14
C GLU A 366 13.54 2.04 16.74
N ARG A 367 14.75 2.05 16.17
CA ARG A 367 15.02 2.59 14.83
C ARG A 367 14.26 1.85 13.75
N ASP A 368 14.23 0.52 13.79
CA ASP A 368 13.52 -0.32 12.82
C ASP A 368 11.98 -0.14 12.91
N LEU A 369 11.43 -0.03 14.12
CA LEU A 369 10.01 0.26 14.35
C LEU A 369 9.62 1.67 13.89
N LYS A 370 10.44 2.68 14.20
CA LYS A 370 10.24 4.07 13.74
C LYS A 370 10.22 4.16 12.21
N ASN A 371 11.23 3.57 11.55
CA ASN A 371 11.29 3.51 10.09
C ASN A 371 10.06 2.81 9.47
N LYS A 372 9.47 1.83 10.18
CA LYS A 372 8.25 1.14 9.74
C LYS A 372 7.02 2.03 9.90
N ALA A 373 6.87 2.74 11.02
CA ALA A 373 5.76 3.67 11.25
C ALA A 373 5.74 4.81 10.21
N GLU A 374 6.90 5.44 9.97
CA GLU A 374 7.05 6.48 8.93
C GLU A 374 6.73 5.92 7.52
N GLY A 375 7.14 4.69 7.22
CA GLY A 375 6.81 4.03 5.95
C GLY A 375 5.31 3.77 5.75
N LEU A 376 4.59 3.42 6.83
CA LEU A 376 3.14 3.20 6.79
C LEU A 376 2.36 4.52 6.64
N GLU A 377 2.78 5.60 7.32
CA GLU A 377 2.11 6.90 7.19
C GLU A 377 2.28 7.48 5.78
N ASN A 378 3.50 7.52 5.24
CA ASN A 378 3.75 8.00 3.87
C ASN A 378 2.92 7.22 2.83
N LEU A 379 2.71 5.92 3.05
CA LEU A 379 1.90 5.08 2.18
C LEU A 379 0.40 5.40 2.31
N LYS A 380 -0.10 5.57 3.54
CA LYS A 380 -1.48 5.96 3.83
C LYS A 380 -1.80 7.33 3.22
N ASP A 381 -0.95 8.32 3.44
CA ASP A 381 -1.15 9.68 2.93
C ASP A 381 -1.15 9.71 1.40
N SER A 382 -0.27 8.92 0.75
CA SER A 382 -0.28 8.76 -0.71
C SER A 382 -1.58 8.14 -1.24
N PHE A 383 -2.19 7.20 -0.52
CA PHE A 383 -3.49 6.63 -0.91
C PHE A 383 -4.66 7.58 -0.64
N GLN A 384 -4.62 8.38 0.43
CA GLN A 384 -5.62 9.42 0.68
C GLN A 384 -5.57 10.51 -0.40
N ALA A 385 -4.37 10.95 -0.80
CA ALA A 385 -4.21 11.93 -1.88
C ALA A 385 -4.72 11.43 -3.26
N ASP A 386 -4.51 10.15 -3.63
CA ASP A 386 -5.10 9.58 -4.85
C ASP A 386 -6.64 9.56 -4.79
N MET A 387 -7.20 9.24 -3.62
CA MET A 387 -8.66 9.26 -3.40
C MET A 387 -9.25 10.66 -3.53
N GLU A 388 -8.66 11.66 -2.88
CA GLU A 388 -9.15 13.04 -2.92
C GLU A 388 -9.06 13.64 -4.32
N LYS A 389 -7.92 13.45 -5.01
CA LYS A 389 -7.74 13.92 -6.38
C LYS A 389 -8.77 13.31 -7.33
N LYS A 390 -8.99 11.99 -7.25
CA LYS A 390 -10.01 11.31 -8.06
C LYS A 390 -11.42 11.79 -7.74
N ALA A 391 -11.74 12.04 -6.46
CA ALA A 391 -13.04 12.60 -6.07
C ALA A 391 -13.30 13.99 -6.68
N GLN A 392 -12.27 14.84 -6.76
CA GLN A 392 -12.35 16.15 -7.43
C GLN A 392 -12.52 16.01 -8.95
N GLU A 393 -11.73 15.16 -9.61
CA GLU A 393 -11.85 14.87 -11.04
C GLU A 393 -13.24 14.29 -11.40
N HIS A 394 -13.79 13.46 -10.52
CA HIS A 394 -15.15 12.94 -10.59
C HIS A 394 -16.22 14.03 -10.52
N LYS A 395 -16.13 14.91 -9.52
CA LYS A 395 -17.05 16.05 -9.36
C LYS A 395 -17.03 16.91 -10.62
N MET A 396 -15.84 17.25 -11.13
CA MET A 396 -15.70 18.05 -12.35
C MET A 396 -16.24 17.33 -13.59
N GLN A 397 -16.07 16.01 -13.72
CA GLN A 397 -16.65 15.21 -14.81
C GLN A 397 -18.18 15.18 -14.74
N ARG A 398 -18.76 14.99 -13.54
CA ARG A 398 -20.21 15.03 -13.32
C ARG A 398 -20.79 16.40 -13.67
N ASP A 399 -20.20 17.46 -13.13
CA ASP A 399 -20.67 18.83 -13.33
C ASP A 399 -20.55 19.26 -14.82
N ASN A 400 -19.54 18.76 -15.54
CA ASN A 400 -19.42 18.93 -17.00
C ASN A 400 -20.39 18.06 -17.81
N HIS A 401 -20.78 16.87 -17.32
CA HIS A 401 -21.77 16.03 -17.98
C HIS A 401 -23.19 16.61 -17.84
N LEU A 402 -23.54 17.12 -16.65
CA LEU A 402 -24.81 17.83 -16.40
C LEU A 402 -24.95 19.04 -17.33
N LYS A 403 -23.90 19.86 -17.46
CA LYS A 403 -23.85 20.98 -18.43
C LYS A 403 -24.06 20.55 -19.89
N LYS A 404 -23.55 19.37 -20.28
CA LYS A 404 -23.73 18.83 -21.65
C LYS A 404 -25.13 18.28 -21.93
N LEU A 405 -25.87 17.89 -20.90
CA LEU A 405 -27.26 17.42 -21.01
C LEU A 405 -28.30 18.56 -21.03
N GLY A 406 -27.87 19.81 -21.15
CA GLY A 406 -28.75 20.98 -21.11
C GLY A 406 -29.20 21.40 -19.71
N ILE A 407 -28.77 20.68 -18.66
CA ILE A 407 -29.00 21.06 -17.25
C ILE A 407 -27.97 22.15 -16.87
N ALA A 408 -28.14 23.32 -17.45
CA ALA A 408 -27.35 24.51 -17.18
C ALA A 408 -28.10 25.44 -16.22
N GLY A 409 -27.49 25.79 -15.08
CA GLY A 409 -27.96 26.91 -14.25
C GLY A 409 -28.55 26.59 -12.87
N LEU A 410 -28.40 25.37 -12.33
CA LEU A 410 -28.65 25.13 -10.90
C LEU A 410 -27.45 25.58 -10.05
N GLU A 411 -27.25 26.89 -9.94
CA GLU A 411 -26.44 27.47 -8.86
C GLU A 411 -27.17 27.23 -7.52
N ALA A 412 -26.58 26.44 -6.64
CA ALA A 412 -26.94 26.27 -5.21
C ALA A 412 -28.44 26.47 -4.86
N PHE A 413 -29.30 25.56 -5.31
CA PHE A 413 -30.73 25.59 -4.97
C PHE A 413 -31.00 25.08 -3.53
N GLU A 414 -32.03 25.65 -2.91
CA GLU A 414 -32.47 25.40 -1.53
C GLU A 414 -32.78 23.92 -1.26
N ASP A 415 -32.46 23.48 -0.04
CA ASP A 415 -32.62 22.14 0.54
C ASP A 415 -33.05 21.01 -0.43
N SER A 416 -32.03 20.32 -0.97
CA SER A 416 -32.18 19.11 -1.79
C SER A 416 -32.93 17.93 -1.12
N SER A 417 -33.29 18.06 0.16
CA SER A 417 -34.10 17.11 0.93
C SER A 417 -35.61 17.28 0.75
N THR A 418 -36.09 18.43 0.23
CA THR A 418 -37.54 18.73 0.12
C THR A 418 -38.01 18.98 -1.31
N THR A 419 -37.09 19.07 -2.28
CA THR A 419 -37.43 19.32 -3.69
C THR A 419 -37.76 18.01 -4.42
N PRO A 420 -38.96 17.85 -5.03
CA PRO A 420 -39.31 16.69 -5.83
C PRO A 420 -38.43 16.50 -7.08
N TYR A 421 -38.36 15.26 -7.57
CA TYR A 421 -37.51 14.91 -8.69
C TYR A 421 -38.01 13.69 -9.47
N LEU A 422 -37.66 13.63 -10.75
CA LEU A 422 -37.83 12.45 -11.60
C LEU A 422 -36.56 11.60 -11.53
N VAL A 423 -36.72 10.28 -11.40
CA VAL A 423 -35.63 9.29 -11.35
C VAL A 423 -35.76 8.35 -12.54
N ASN A 424 -34.76 8.24 -13.40
CA ASN A 424 -34.86 7.35 -14.56
C ASN A 424 -34.99 5.87 -14.17
N MET A 425 -35.84 5.15 -14.88
CA MET A 425 -36.00 3.70 -14.77
C MET A 425 -35.36 3.02 -15.98
N ASN A 426 -34.64 1.93 -15.76
CA ASN A 426 -33.90 1.24 -16.83
C ASN A 426 -33.99 -0.29 -16.64
N PRO A 427 -34.07 -1.10 -17.71
CA PRO A 427 -33.99 -2.56 -17.59
C PRO A 427 -32.66 -3.03 -16.98
N ASP A 428 -31.56 -2.30 -17.17
CA ASP A 428 -30.32 -2.55 -16.44
C ASP A 428 -30.34 -1.86 -15.06
N LYS A 429 -30.23 -2.67 -14.00
CA LYS A 429 -30.21 -2.21 -12.60
C LYS A 429 -29.02 -1.32 -12.25
N SER A 430 -27.97 -1.32 -13.06
CA SER A 430 -26.82 -0.42 -12.88
C SER A 430 -27.11 1.00 -13.36
N LEU A 431 -28.10 1.17 -14.26
CA LEU A 431 -28.50 2.46 -14.84
C LEU A 431 -29.79 3.04 -14.26
N GLU A 432 -30.56 2.28 -13.48
CA GLU A 432 -31.69 2.82 -12.73
C GLU A 432 -31.20 3.87 -11.71
N GLY A 433 -31.82 5.06 -11.75
CA GLY A 433 -31.50 6.19 -10.88
C GLY A 433 -30.19 6.93 -11.16
N CYS A 434 -29.53 6.69 -12.29
CA CYS A 434 -28.34 7.45 -12.71
C CYS A 434 -28.65 8.87 -13.22
N LEU A 435 -29.90 9.14 -13.63
CA LEU A 435 -30.39 10.45 -14.05
C LEU A 435 -31.51 10.88 -13.11
N MET A 436 -31.24 11.93 -12.33
CA MET A 436 -32.23 12.62 -11.50
C MET A 436 -32.48 14.02 -12.04
N ILE A 437 -33.74 14.39 -12.23
CA ILE A 437 -34.17 15.69 -12.74
C ILE A 437 -35.03 16.34 -11.65
N TYR A 438 -34.48 17.35 -10.97
CA TYR A 438 -35.21 18.09 -9.94
C TYR A 438 -36.29 18.98 -10.57
N LEU A 439 -37.42 19.09 -9.89
CA LEU A 439 -38.60 19.85 -10.31
C LEU A 439 -38.74 21.08 -9.40
N PRO A 440 -38.17 22.23 -9.80
CA PRO A 440 -38.36 23.49 -9.07
C PRO A 440 -39.81 23.94 -9.12
N LEU A 441 -40.16 24.90 -8.27
CA LEU A 441 -41.48 25.54 -8.30
C LEU A 441 -41.71 26.31 -9.60
N GLY A 442 -42.92 26.23 -10.14
CA GLY A 442 -43.28 26.75 -11.46
C GLY A 442 -43.27 25.67 -12.55
N GLU A 443 -43.01 26.06 -13.80
CA GLU A 443 -43.03 25.18 -14.97
C GLU A 443 -41.64 24.61 -15.29
N THR A 444 -41.59 23.29 -15.55
CA THR A 444 -40.43 22.58 -16.11
C THR A 444 -40.81 21.99 -17.47
N ARG A 445 -40.35 22.61 -18.56
CA ARG A 445 -40.63 22.16 -19.94
C ARG A 445 -39.62 21.10 -20.39
N ILE A 446 -40.12 20.01 -20.95
CA ILE A 446 -39.35 18.83 -21.39
C ILE A 446 -39.53 18.61 -22.89
N GLY A 447 -38.44 18.35 -23.62
CA GLY A 447 -38.46 18.07 -25.05
C GLY A 447 -37.06 17.93 -25.67
N ALA A 448 -36.97 17.90 -27.00
CA ALA A 448 -35.70 17.82 -27.74
C ALA A 448 -35.13 19.20 -28.17
N ASP A 449 -35.84 20.30 -27.93
CA ASP A 449 -35.45 21.66 -28.34
C ASP A 449 -34.70 22.40 -27.21
N PHE A 450 -33.38 22.53 -27.38
CA PHE A 450 -32.45 23.13 -26.42
C PHE A 450 -32.64 24.64 -26.21
N GLU A 451 -33.39 25.34 -27.08
CA GLU A 451 -33.67 26.77 -26.90
C GLU A 451 -34.95 27.02 -26.08
N LYS A 452 -35.80 25.99 -25.91
CA LYS A 452 -37.13 26.13 -25.31
C LYS A 452 -37.41 25.23 -24.11
N CYS A 453 -36.69 24.12 -23.96
CA CYS A 453 -36.94 23.14 -22.90
C CYS A 453 -35.91 23.28 -21.77
N ASN A 454 -36.39 23.33 -20.52
CA ASN A 454 -35.54 23.28 -19.32
C ASN A 454 -34.85 21.92 -19.18
N VAL A 455 -35.48 20.86 -19.68
CA VAL A 455 -35.00 19.48 -19.65
C VAL A 455 -34.95 18.93 -21.07
N CYS A 456 -33.74 18.70 -21.57
CA CYS A 456 -33.51 18.25 -22.93
C CYS A 456 -33.35 16.73 -22.99
N LEU A 457 -34.31 16.04 -23.61
CA LEU A 457 -34.27 14.60 -23.86
C LEU A 457 -34.02 14.33 -25.34
N THR A 458 -33.17 13.34 -25.64
CA THR A 458 -32.86 12.90 -27.01
C THR A 458 -33.26 11.45 -27.20
N GLY A 459 -33.74 11.09 -28.39
CA GLY A 459 -34.19 9.72 -28.69
C GLY A 459 -35.23 9.66 -29.80
N VAL A 460 -35.54 8.44 -30.24
CA VAL A 460 -36.57 8.17 -31.26
C VAL A 460 -37.95 8.60 -30.75
N GLU A 461 -38.68 9.37 -31.55
CA GLU A 461 -40.01 9.95 -31.25
C GLU A 461 -40.07 10.91 -30.03
N VAL A 462 -38.95 11.51 -29.62
CA VAL A 462 -38.98 12.68 -28.72
C VAL A 462 -39.23 13.94 -29.56
N ALA A 463 -40.39 14.59 -29.38
CA ALA A 463 -40.72 15.83 -30.08
C ALA A 463 -39.88 17.02 -29.57
N LYS A 464 -39.86 18.12 -30.34
CA LYS A 464 -39.16 19.37 -29.95
C LYS A 464 -39.59 19.87 -28.57
N GLU A 465 -40.88 19.88 -28.31
CA GLU A 465 -41.49 20.15 -27.01
C GLU A 465 -42.48 19.01 -26.76
N VAL A 466 -42.47 18.41 -25.55
CA VAL A 466 -43.19 17.15 -25.26
C VAL A 466 -44.19 17.32 -24.11
N CYS A 467 -43.75 17.85 -22.98
CA CYS A 467 -44.63 18.13 -21.85
C CYS A 467 -44.11 19.30 -21.01
N VAL A 468 -45.00 19.86 -20.20
CA VAL A 468 -44.66 20.75 -19.09
C VAL A 468 -45.02 20.02 -17.80
N ILE A 469 -44.13 20.04 -16.81
CA ILE A 469 -44.47 19.64 -15.44
C ILE A 469 -44.58 20.91 -14.62
N THR A 470 -45.73 21.13 -13.99
CA THR A 470 -46.01 22.31 -13.18
C THR A 470 -46.06 21.91 -11.71
N ARG A 471 -45.32 22.64 -10.87
CA ARG A 471 -45.31 22.48 -9.41
C ARG A 471 -45.79 23.77 -8.76
N GLU A 472 -46.99 23.73 -8.17
CA GLU A 472 -47.60 24.89 -7.50
C GLU A 472 -47.43 24.81 -5.97
N LYS A 473 -47.12 25.94 -5.32
CA LYS A 473 -47.09 26.02 -3.86
C LYS A 473 -48.50 25.82 -3.28
N GLU A 474 -48.56 25.23 -2.08
CA GLU A 474 -49.70 25.38 -1.17
C GLU A 474 -50.06 26.88 -1.04
N LYS A 475 -51.34 27.21 -1.24
CA LYS A 475 -51.84 28.59 -1.10
C LYS A 475 -52.02 28.87 0.39
N GLU A 476 -51.37 29.93 0.89
CA GLU A 476 -51.50 30.36 2.29
C GLU A 476 -52.98 30.56 2.66
N GLY A 477 -53.49 29.72 3.58
CA GLY A 477 -54.85 29.79 4.10
C GLY A 477 -55.85 28.76 3.54
N THR A 478 -55.43 27.80 2.72
CA THR A 478 -56.26 26.66 2.28
C THR A 478 -55.58 25.33 2.52
N GLU A 479 -56.31 24.31 2.99
CA GLU A 479 -55.84 22.91 3.14
C GLU A 479 -55.67 22.17 1.79
N GLU A 480 -55.26 22.88 0.73
CA GLU A 480 -54.97 22.28 -0.59
C GLU A 480 -53.49 21.88 -0.66
N PRO A 481 -53.15 20.58 -0.76
CA PRO A 481 -51.75 20.12 -0.74
C PRO A 481 -50.96 20.58 -1.97
N GLU A 482 -49.63 20.58 -1.84
CA GLU A 482 -48.70 20.88 -2.95
C GLU A 482 -49.06 20.07 -4.20
N LYS A 483 -49.39 20.77 -5.29
CA LYS A 483 -49.94 20.15 -6.49
C LYS A 483 -48.87 20.03 -7.57
N MET A 484 -48.70 18.82 -8.08
CA MET A 484 -47.85 18.53 -9.23
C MET A 484 -48.69 17.98 -10.37
N GLN A 485 -48.52 18.55 -11.57
CA GLN A 485 -49.23 18.11 -12.77
C GLN A 485 -48.27 17.99 -13.96
N VAL A 486 -48.57 17.09 -14.89
CA VAL A 486 -47.95 17.03 -16.21
C VAL A 486 -48.97 17.35 -17.30
N GLU A 487 -48.66 18.33 -18.15
CA GLU A 487 -49.44 18.69 -19.33
C GLU A 487 -48.73 18.23 -20.60
N ARG A 488 -49.45 17.58 -21.51
CA ARG A 488 -48.93 17.05 -22.78
C ARG A 488 -49.01 18.10 -23.89
N LEU A 489 -47.90 18.35 -24.59
CA LEU A 489 -47.82 19.32 -25.67
C LEU A 489 -48.03 18.68 -27.05
N GLY A 490 -48.94 19.24 -27.84
CA GLY A 490 -49.22 18.82 -29.22
C GLY A 490 -49.60 17.33 -29.34
N ASP A 491 -48.99 16.62 -30.28
CA ASP A 491 -49.19 15.17 -30.51
C ASP A 491 -48.10 14.30 -29.87
N ALA A 492 -47.31 14.84 -28.93
CA ALA A 492 -46.24 14.09 -28.29
C ALA A 492 -46.78 12.91 -27.44
N LEU A 493 -45.96 11.86 -27.27
CA LEU A 493 -46.33 10.67 -26.51
C LEU A 493 -45.91 10.82 -25.04
N VAL A 494 -46.89 11.02 -24.14
CA VAL A 494 -46.68 11.23 -22.70
C VAL A 494 -47.72 10.42 -21.94
N ARG A 495 -47.25 9.57 -21.03
CA ARG A 495 -48.11 8.65 -20.27
C ARG A 495 -47.77 8.66 -18.79
N VAL A 496 -48.78 8.61 -17.93
CA VAL A 496 -48.65 8.40 -16.48
C VAL A 496 -49.29 7.06 -16.14
N ASN A 497 -48.54 6.17 -15.50
CA ASN A 497 -49.01 4.84 -15.06
C ASN A 497 -49.67 3.99 -16.17
N GLY A 498 -49.28 4.20 -17.44
CA GLY A 498 -49.74 3.47 -18.62
C GLY A 498 -50.79 4.22 -19.43
N CYS A 499 -51.50 5.17 -18.83
CA CYS A 499 -52.53 5.98 -19.47
C CYS A 499 -51.92 7.17 -20.23
N GLN A 500 -52.41 7.46 -21.43
CA GLN A 500 -52.04 8.65 -22.19
C GLN A 500 -52.59 9.92 -21.51
N VAL A 501 -51.76 10.95 -21.40
CA VAL A 501 -52.15 12.25 -20.82
C VAL A 501 -52.96 13.04 -21.85
N GLU A 502 -54.28 13.12 -21.67
CA GLU A 502 -55.16 13.94 -22.53
C GLU A 502 -55.38 15.32 -21.91
N GLY A 503 -54.50 16.27 -22.23
CA GLY A 503 -54.45 17.59 -21.58
C GLY A 503 -53.46 17.56 -20.41
N SER A 504 -53.97 17.59 -19.18
CA SER A 504 -53.18 17.57 -17.93
C SER A 504 -53.52 16.34 -17.09
N SER A 505 -52.56 15.88 -16.27
CA SER A 505 -52.75 14.80 -15.30
C SER A 505 -51.95 15.08 -14.03
N ASP A 506 -52.54 14.80 -12.88
CA ASP A 506 -51.86 14.91 -11.58
C ASP A 506 -50.72 13.87 -11.47
N LEU A 507 -49.66 14.21 -10.73
CA LEU A 507 -48.51 13.34 -10.47
C LEU A 507 -48.33 13.11 -8.96
N GLU A 508 -48.27 11.84 -8.57
CA GLU A 508 -48.03 11.40 -7.19
C GLU A 508 -46.64 10.76 -7.03
N SER A 509 -46.15 10.72 -5.78
CA SER A 509 -44.88 10.07 -5.45
C SER A 509 -44.96 8.56 -5.68
N GLY A 510 -44.10 8.05 -6.56
CA GLY A 510 -44.10 6.67 -7.03
C GLY A 510 -44.60 6.48 -8.45
N ASP A 511 -45.20 7.49 -9.09
CA ASP A 511 -45.78 7.39 -10.44
C ASP A 511 -44.76 7.06 -11.53
N ARG A 512 -45.23 6.38 -12.59
CA ARG A 512 -44.47 6.03 -13.80
C ARG A 512 -44.76 7.02 -14.91
N LEU A 513 -43.93 8.06 -15.05
CA LEU A 513 -43.98 9.02 -16.14
C LEU A 513 -43.15 8.50 -17.33
N ALA A 514 -43.80 8.15 -18.42
CA ALA A 514 -43.14 7.72 -19.66
C ALA A 514 -43.23 8.81 -20.74
N ILE A 515 -42.08 9.18 -21.30
CA ILE A 515 -41.89 10.26 -22.27
C ILE A 515 -41.31 9.66 -23.56
N GLY A 516 -42.09 9.72 -24.65
CA GLY A 516 -41.77 8.98 -25.87
C GLY A 516 -41.80 7.46 -25.66
N ARG A 517 -41.00 6.73 -26.47
CA ARG A 517 -40.89 5.27 -26.37
C ARG A 517 -39.76 4.77 -25.46
N ALA A 518 -38.77 5.62 -25.18
CA ALA A 518 -37.49 5.20 -24.59
C ALA A 518 -37.23 5.72 -23.17
N HIS A 519 -37.87 6.81 -22.74
CA HIS A 519 -37.62 7.44 -21.45
C HIS A 519 -38.75 7.13 -20.47
N ILE A 520 -38.42 6.45 -19.37
CA ILE A 520 -39.36 6.12 -18.29
C ILE A 520 -38.74 6.65 -17.00
N PHE A 521 -39.54 7.36 -16.21
CA PHE A 521 -39.16 7.96 -14.95
C PHE A 521 -40.11 7.52 -13.83
N ARG A 522 -39.56 7.40 -12.62
CA ARG A 522 -40.30 7.37 -11.36
C ARG A 522 -40.36 8.79 -10.81
N VAL A 523 -41.56 9.30 -10.53
CA VAL A 523 -41.75 10.55 -9.78
C VAL A 523 -41.42 10.30 -8.30
N VAL A 524 -40.72 11.22 -7.65
CA VAL A 524 -40.43 11.19 -6.20
C VAL A 524 -40.74 12.55 -5.60
N ILE A 525 -41.63 12.58 -4.60
CA ILE A 525 -42.02 13.76 -3.83
C ILE A 525 -41.64 13.50 -2.36
N PRO A 526 -40.55 14.09 -1.84
CA PRO A 526 -40.07 13.84 -0.48
C PRO A 526 -41.11 14.14 0.61
N GLY A 527 -41.20 13.29 1.62
CA GLY A 527 -42.12 13.45 2.75
C GLY A 527 -43.55 12.97 2.50
N SER A 528 -43.83 12.35 1.35
CA SER A 528 -45.10 11.67 1.08
C SER A 528 -45.15 10.30 1.77
N SER A 529 -46.35 9.85 2.18
CA SER A 529 -46.56 8.60 2.94
C SER A 529 -46.31 7.32 2.14
N SER A 530 -45.85 7.41 0.88
CA SER A 530 -45.53 6.29 -0.01
C SER A 530 -44.02 6.02 -0.16
N GLU A 531 -43.15 6.67 0.63
CA GLU A 531 -41.70 6.38 0.63
C GLU A 531 -41.37 4.94 1.08
N GLU A 532 -42.18 4.34 1.95
CA GLU A 532 -41.96 2.96 2.41
C GLU A 532 -42.66 1.92 1.53
N THR A 533 -41.90 0.93 1.05
CA THR A 533 -42.35 -0.31 0.38
C THR A 533 -42.99 -0.20 -1.02
N VAL A 534 -42.22 0.27 -2.02
CA VAL A 534 -42.37 -0.21 -3.41
C VAL A 534 -41.06 -0.82 -3.92
N GLU A 535 -41.00 -2.15 -3.95
CA GLU A 535 -39.90 -2.92 -4.55
C GLU A 535 -39.94 -2.79 -6.09
N SER A 536 -39.38 -1.69 -6.57
CA SER A 536 -39.51 -1.16 -7.93
C SER A 536 -38.53 -1.81 -8.92
N ASN A 537 -38.81 -3.06 -9.32
CA ASN A 537 -38.10 -3.67 -10.45
C ASN A 537 -38.64 -3.08 -11.77
N PHE A 538 -37.77 -2.73 -12.74
CA PHE A 538 -38.18 -2.20 -14.05
C PHE A 538 -39.27 -3.06 -14.75
N GLU A 539 -39.18 -4.38 -14.62
CA GLU A 539 -40.17 -5.33 -15.15
C GLU A 539 -41.57 -5.16 -14.54
N LYS A 540 -41.67 -4.84 -13.23
CA LYS A 540 -42.95 -4.51 -12.57
C LYS A 540 -43.50 -3.20 -13.13
N ALA A 541 -42.66 -2.17 -13.25
CA ALA A 541 -43.06 -0.89 -13.82
C ALA A 541 -43.56 -1.03 -15.28
N MET A 542 -42.85 -1.81 -16.11
CA MET A 542 -43.29 -2.11 -17.47
C MET A 542 -44.61 -2.88 -17.49
N LYS A 543 -44.79 -3.84 -16.58
CA LYS A 543 -46.06 -4.58 -16.45
C LYS A 543 -47.20 -3.69 -15.97
N GLU A 544 -46.98 -2.78 -15.02
CA GLU A 544 -47.94 -1.77 -14.57
C GLU A 544 -48.35 -0.83 -15.72
N LEU A 545 -47.38 -0.38 -16.53
CA LEU A 545 -47.61 0.42 -17.74
C LEU A 545 -48.39 -0.36 -18.82
N GLN A 546 -48.19 -1.68 -18.94
CA GLN A 546 -48.89 -2.54 -19.90
C GLN A 546 -50.32 -2.86 -19.44
N ASP A 547 -50.50 -3.37 -18.22
CA ASP A 547 -51.78 -3.85 -17.67
C ASP A 547 -52.84 -2.73 -17.59
N LYS A 548 -52.42 -1.47 -17.47
CA LYS A 548 -53.30 -0.28 -17.49
C LYS A 548 -53.42 0.41 -18.86
N SER A 549 -52.62 0.03 -19.86
CA SER A 549 -52.69 0.64 -21.20
C SER A 549 -53.92 0.14 -21.98
N GLN A 550 -55.03 0.86 -21.85
CA GLN A 550 -56.17 0.64 -22.73
C GLN A 550 -55.82 1.09 -24.17
N VAL A 551 -55.56 0.09 -25.02
CA VAL A 551 -55.62 0.14 -26.49
C VAL A 551 -54.55 0.97 -27.22
N ASP A 552 -53.36 0.38 -27.43
CA ASP A 552 -52.68 0.48 -28.74
C ASP A 552 -52.10 -0.89 -29.16
N PRO A 553 -52.56 -1.50 -30.28
CA PRO A 553 -51.99 -2.74 -30.81
C PRO A 553 -50.48 -2.70 -31.05
N ARG A 554 -49.88 -1.52 -31.27
CA ARG A 554 -48.42 -1.35 -31.44
C ARG A 554 -47.62 -1.76 -30.21
N TRP A 555 -48.22 -1.78 -29.01
CA TRP A 555 -47.57 -2.30 -27.80
C TRP A 555 -47.49 -3.83 -27.72
N ARG A 556 -48.24 -4.58 -28.55
CA ARG A 556 -48.01 -6.03 -28.78
C ARG A 556 -46.83 -6.23 -29.73
N GLY A 557 -45.64 -5.90 -29.23
CA GLY A 557 -44.37 -5.99 -29.95
C GLY A 557 -43.41 -4.86 -29.59
N ALA A 558 -43.90 -3.65 -29.27
CA ALA A 558 -43.03 -2.52 -28.94
C ALA A 558 -42.16 -2.73 -27.68
N VAL A 559 -42.44 -3.69 -26.80
CA VAL A 559 -41.53 -4.03 -25.70
C VAL A 559 -40.35 -4.86 -26.20
N ASP A 560 -40.57 -5.89 -27.01
CA ASP A 560 -39.49 -6.62 -27.67
C ASP A 560 -38.73 -5.72 -28.65
N GLU A 561 -39.41 -4.78 -29.31
CA GLU A 561 -38.80 -3.81 -30.23
C GLU A 561 -38.05 -2.70 -29.50
N ALA A 562 -38.53 -2.18 -28.36
CA ALA A 562 -37.78 -1.21 -27.54
C ALA A 562 -36.62 -1.88 -26.80
N VAL A 563 -36.81 -3.10 -26.28
CA VAL A 563 -35.71 -3.93 -25.76
C VAL A 563 -34.73 -4.27 -26.87
N MET A 564 -35.17 -4.58 -28.10
CA MET A 564 -34.27 -4.77 -29.24
C MET A 564 -33.59 -3.48 -29.69
N ILE A 565 -34.25 -2.32 -29.70
CA ILE A 565 -33.62 -1.03 -30.03
C ILE A 565 -32.57 -0.70 -28.97
N VAL A 566 -32.89 -0.83 -27.68
CA VAL A 566 -31.91 -0.67 -26.59
C VAL A 566 -30.78 -1.70 -26.69
N LYS A 567 -31.06 -2.99 -26.99
CA LYS A 567 -30.05 -4.04 -27.20
C LYS A 567 -29.24 -3.88 -28.51
N ARG A 568 -29.77 -3.17 -29.52
CA ARG A 568 -29.16 -2.93 -30.84
C ARG A 568 -28.30 -1.67 -30.82
N ASP A 569 -28.73 -0.63 -30.13
CA ASP A 569 -27.98 0.60 -29.91
C ASP A 569 -26.94 0.45 -28.77
N LYS A 570 -27.12 -0.49 -27.84
CA LYS A 570 -26.15 -0.82 -26.77
C LYS A 570 -25.46 -2.19 -26.89
N GLY A 571 -25.71 -2.95 -27.95
CA GLY A 571 -24.91 -4.12 -28.37
C GLY A 571 -24.74 -5.27 -27.35
N THR A 572 -25.80 -6.02 -27.08
CA THR A 572 -25.67 -7.34 -26.40
C THR A 572 -25.49 -8.49 -27.41
N GLU A 573 -24.65 -9.49 -27.09
CA GLU A 573 -24.25 -10.54 -28.06
C GLU A 573 -25.41 -11.41 -28.58
N GLU A 574 -26.49 -11.56 -27.81
CA GLU A 574 -27.67 -12.36 -28.21
C GLU A 574 -28.28 -11.91 -29.55
N ALA A 575 -28.23 -10.61 -29.86
CA ALA A 575 -28.80 -10.04 -31.08
C ALA A 575 -28.06 -10.45 -32.37
N ARG A 576 -26.85 -11.04 -32.26
CA ARG A 576 -26.11 -11.56 -33.43
C ARG A 576 -26.51 -13.00 -33.82
N LEU A 577 -27.20 -13.73 -32.94
CA LEU A 577 -27.51 -15.15 -33.14
C LEU A 577 -28.93 -15.41 -33.66
N SER A 578 -29.84 -14.45 -33.58
CA SER A 578 -31.25 -14.58 -34.04
C SER A 578 -31.49 -14.19 -35.51
N GLY A 579 -30.43 -14.10 -36.32
CA GLY A 579 -30.46 -13.64 -37.71
C GLY A 579 -31.08 -14.62 -38.73
N CYS A 580 -32.35 -15.00 -38.55
CA CYS A 580 -33.14 -15.69 -39.58
C CYS A 580 -34.64 -15.38 -39.45
N LEU A 581 -35.17 -14.46 -40.26
CA LEU A 581 -36.36 -14.67 -41.10
C LEU A 581 -36.57 -13.48 -42.06
N SER A 582 -37.06 -13.80 -43.25
CA SER A 582 -37.19 -12.91 -44.41
C SER A 582 -38.54 -12.18 -44.48
N TYR A 583 -38.55 -10.96 -45.03
CA TYR A 583 -39.48 -10.45 -46.08
C TYR A 583 -39.10 -8.97 -46.36
N SER A 584 -38.44 -8.66 -47.49
CA SER A 584 -39.04 -8.24 -48.78
C SER A 584 -39.83 -6.93 -48.74
N GLY A 585 -39.32 -5.90 -49.41
CA GLY A 585 -39.98 -4.61 -49.58
C GLY A 585 -39.04 -3.65 -50.33
N GLU A 586 -39.31 -3.43 -51.62
CA GLU A 586 -38.49 -2.57 -52.47
C GLU A 586 -38.64 -1.09 -52.09
N HIS A 587 -37.58 -0.28 -52.22
CA HIS A 587 -37.68 0.93 -53.05
C HIS A 587 -36.33 1.50 -53.51
N ARG A 588 -36.31 1.77 -54.82
CA ARG A 588 -35.23 2.22 -55.71
C ARG A 588 -35.68 3.55 -56.36
N ILE A 589 -34.87 4.58 -56.65
CA ILE A 589 -33.43 4.88 -56.44
C ILE A 589 -33.30 6.44 -56.36
N PHE A 590 -32.08 6.96 -56.17
CA PHE A 590 -31.52 8.27 -56.60
C PHE A 590 -31.42 9.39 -55.56
N ALA A 591 -30.28 10.10 -55.43
CA ALA A 591 -28.96 9.94 -56.06
C ALA A 591 -27.85 10.38 -55.09
#